data_AF-A0A2J4XVM2-F1
#
_entry.id   AF-A0A2J4XVM2-F1
#
_cell.length_a   1.000
_cell.length_b   1.000
_cell.length_c   1.000
_cell.angle_alpha   90.00
_cell.angle_beta   90.00
_cell.angle_gamma   90.00
#
_symmetry.space_group_name_H-M   'P 1'
#
loop_
_entity.id
_entity.type
_entity.pdbx_description
1 polymer ?
#
loop_
_entity_poly.entity_id
_entity_poly.type
_entity_poly.pdbx_seq_one_letter_code
_entity_poly.pdbx_strand_id
1 'polypeptide(L)'
;MFGDGGSRSVKLYVDGVSAIEGLSSSGKKVFKILYLAIRDNKDTDTILMSYDIVDQDIVKISRTTYFKGMKELADKKFIAETMVQNYYFINPDYMFNGDRLTFMKTYYLSSSNSNKPSNNKVKK
;
A
#
# COMPACT_ATOMS: atom_id res chain seq x y z
N MET A 1 -25.41 20.30 -11.41
CA MET A 1 -24.41 19.72 -10.50
C MET A 1 -24.16 18.29 -10.96
N PHE A 2 -23.10 18.04 -11.72
CA PHE A 2 -22.80 16.72 -12.27
C PHE A 2 -21.49 16.17 -11.67
N GLY A 3 -21.68 15.17 -10.81
CA GLY A 3 -20.85 13.98 -10.58
C GLY A 3 -19.33 14.10 -10.64
N ASP A 4 -18.73 14.25 -9.47
CA ASP A 4 -17.29 14.16 -9.18
C ASP A 4 -16.79 12.70 -9.20
N GLY A 5 -16.91 12.03 -10.35
CA GLY A 5 -16.66 10.59 -10.52
C GLY A 5 -15.20 10.17 -10.72
N GLY A 6 -14.25 11.12 -10.85
CA GLY A 6 -12.84 10.83 -11.14
C GLY A 6 -11.88 11.01 -9.96
N SER A 7 -12.32 11.66 -8.89
CA SER A 7 -11.44 12.14 -7.80
C SER A 7 -11.27 11.15 -6.65
N ARG A 8 -12.22 10.21 -6.44
CA ARG A 8 -12.23 9.33 -5.26
C ARG A 8 -11.09 8.31 -5.26
N SER A 9 -10.77 7.70 -6.40
CA SER A 9 -9.68 6.71 -6.51
C SER A 9 -8.29 7.36 -6.43
N VAL A 10 -8.12 8.54 -7.02
CA VAL A 10 -6.86 9.29 -6.95
C VAL A 10 -6.59 9.78 -5.52
N LYS A 11 -7.63 10.23 -4.82
CA LYS A 11 -7.51 10.66 -3.42
C LYS A 11 -7.15 9.51 -2.49
N LEU A 12 -7.84 8.36 -2.63
CA LEU A 12 -7.49 7.14 -1.88
C LEU A 12 -6.06 6.67 -2.16
N TYR A 13 -5.57 6.82 -3.40
CA TYR A 13 -4.19 6.48 -3.76
C TYR A 13 -3.16 7.38 -3.07
N VAL A 14 -3.35 8.71 -3.12
CA VAL A 14 -2.45 9.67 -2.46
C VAL A 14 -2.43 9.42 -0.95
N ASP A 15 -3.60 9.21 -0.36
CA ASP A 15 -3.74 8.93 1.07
C ASP A 15 -3.05 7.60 1.46
N GLY A 16 -3.13 6.58 0.60
CA GLY A 16 -2.45 5.29 0.79
C GLY A 16 -0.92 5.38 0.72
N VAL A 17 -0.39 6.09 -0.28
CA VAL A 17 1.07 6.30 -0.41
C VAL A 17 1.60 7.13 0.76
N SER A 18 0.94 8.23 1.11
CA SER A 18 1.33 9.07 2.25
C SER A 18 1.24 8.31 3.58
N ALA A 19 0.26 7.42 3.75
CA ALA A 19 0.17 6.58 4.94
C ALA A 19 1.38 5.63 5.10
N ILE A 20 1.88 5.07 3.99
CA ILE A 20 3.08 4.22 3.98
C ILE A 20 4.35 5.03 4.23
N GLU A 21 4.48 6.21 3.63
CA GLU A 21 5.63 7.11 3.84
C GLU A 21 5.81 7.48 5.32
N GLY A 22 4.69 7.75 6.00
CA GLY A 22 4.66 8.08 7.42
C GLY A 22 4.96 6.91 8.36
N LEU A 23 5.11 5.68 7.87
CA LEU A 23 5.47 4.53 8.72
C LEU A 23 6.90 4.63 9.24
N SER A 24 7.10 4.22 10.49
CA SER A 24 8.42 4.01 11.08
C SER A 24 9.21 2.92 10.33
N SER A 25 10.49 2.78 10.62
CA SER A 25 11.30 1.69 10.06
C SER A 25 10.76 0.30 10.45
N SER A 26 10.24 0.15 11.68
CA SER A 26 9.50 -1.05 12.12
C SER A 26 8.23 -1.26 11.29
N GLY A 27 7.40 -0.22 11.16
CA GLY A 27 6.15 -0.28 10.42
C GLY A 27 6.38 -0.66 8.96
N LYS A 28 7.37 -0.07 8.28
CA LYS A 28 7.72 -0.40 6.89
C LYS A 28 8.15 -1.86 6.71
N LYS A 29 8.92 -2.42 7.65
CA LYS A 29 9.29 -3.84 7.60
C LYS A 29 8.09 -4.76 7.76
N VAL A 30 7.21 -4.48 8.72
CA VAL A 30 6.00 -5.28 8.94
C VAL A 30 5.00 -5.11 7.79
N PHE A 31 4.89 -3.92 7.22
CA PHE A 31 4.10 -3.68 6.02
C PHE A 31 4.60 -4.52 4.83
N LYS A 32 5.92 -4.65 4.65
CA LYS A 32 6.49 -5.56 3.64
C LYS A 32 6.08 -7.01 3.90
N ILE A 33 6.09 -7.47 5.16
CA ILE A 33 5.64 -8.83 5.53
C ILE A 33 4.15 -9.01 5.20
N LEU A 34 3.30 -8.06 5.59
CA LEU A 34 1.87 -8.03 5.29
C LEU A 34 1.62 -8.11 3.78
N TYR A 35 2.35 -7.30 3.00
CA TYR A 35 2.23 -7.28 1.55
C TYR A 35 2.57 -8.63 0.90
N LEU A 36 3.67 -9.27 1.35
CA LEU A 36 4.05 -10.60 0.85
C LEU A 36 2.98 -11.64 1.19
N ALA A 37 2.47 -11.61 2.42
CA ALA A 37 1.44 -12.52 2.87
C ALA A 37 0.16 -12.38 2.03
N ILE A 38 -0.25 -11.16 1.68
CA ILE A 38 -1.43 -10.90 0.84
C ILE A 38 -1.21 -11.30 -0.61
N ARG A 39 0.00 -11.08 -1.15
CA ARG A 39 0.33 -11.54 -2.51
C ARG A 39 0.21 -13.06 -2.62
N ASP A 40 0.62 -13.77 -1.57
CA ASP A 40 0.65 -15.23 -1.55
C ASP A 40 -0.73 -15.83 -1.16
N ASN A 41 -1.62 -15.05 -0.54
CA ASN A 41 -3.00 -15.41 -0.20
C ASN A 41 -3.99 -14.52 -0.96
N LYS A 42 -4.33 -14.93 -2.19
CA LYS A 42 -5.32 -14.21 -3.01
C LYS A 42 -6.73 -14.43 -2.47
N ASP A 43 -7.56 -13.40 -2.61
CA ASP A 43 -9.01 -13.44 -2.36
C ASP A 43 -9.43 -13.68 -0.90
N THR A 44 -8.59 -13.27 0.08
CA THR A 44 -8.94 -13.31 1.50
C THR A 44 -8.95 -11.92 2.14
N ASP A 45 -9.98 -11.66 2.94
CA ASP A 45 -10.09 -10.42 3.74
C ASP A 45 -9.31 -10.50 5.06
N THR A 46 -8.80 -11.69 5.39
CA THR A 46 -8.01 -11.98 6.58
C THR A 46 -6.63 -12.49 6.22
N ILE A 47 -5.65 -12.19 7.08
CA ILE A 47 -4.28 -12.65 6.91
C ILE A 47 -3.64 -13.08 8.22
N LEU A 48 -2.88 -14.17 8.17
CA LEU A 48 -2.10 -14.68 9.29
C LEU A 48 -0.79 -13.87 9.41
N MET A 49 -0.65 -13.17 10.53
CA MET A 49 0.53 -12.40 10.91
C MET A 49 1.06 -12.94 12.24
N SER A 50 1.96 -13.93 12.14
CA SER A 50 2.73 -14.43 13.29
C SER A 50 4.21 -14.17 13.07
N TYR A 51 4.93 -13.80 14.12
CA TYR A 51 6.38 -13.62 14.05
C TYR A 51 7.10 -14.93 13.68
N ASP A 52 6.59 -16.07 14.16
CA ASP A 52 7.28 -17.36 14.03
C ASP A 52 7.28 -17.90 12.59
N ILE A 53 6.42 -17.36 11.73
CA ILE A 53 6.37 -17.69 10.29
C ILE A 53 7.05 -16.64 9.41
N VAL A 54 7.67 -15.61 10.00
CA VAL A 54 8.36 -14.57 9.24
C VAL A 54 9.64 -15.15 8.64
N ASP A 55 9.75 -15.09 7.32
CA ASP A 55 10.98 -15.40 6.61
C ASP A 55 12.05 -14.32 6.88
N GLN A 56 13.03 -14.70 7.70
CA GLN A 56 14.14 -13.83 8.12
C GLN A 56 15.17 -13.58 7.01
N ASP A 57 15.18 -14.40 5.96
CA ASP A 57 16.04 -14.20 4.78
C ASP A 57 15.46 -13.10 3.86
N ILE A 58 14.14 -12.92 3.86
CA ILE A 58 13.45 -11.87 3.09
C ILE A 58 13.33 -10.56 3.89
N VAL A 59 12.97 -10.65 5.18
CA VAL A 59 12.79 -9.50 6.06
C VAL A 59 13.43 -9.75 7.42
N LYS A 60 14.68 -9.31 7.58
CA LYS A 60 15.39 -9.38 8.86
C LYS A 60 14.78 -8.41 9.89
N ILE A 61 14.13 -8.97 10.91
CA ILE A 61 13.42 -8.21 11.94
C ILE A 61 13.43 -8.94 13.29
N SER A 62 13.69 -8.22 14.38
CA SER A 62 13.59 -8.78 15.73
C SER A 62 12.13 -8.85 16.20
N ARG A 63 11.83 -9.78 17.12
CA ARG A 63 10.49 -9.96 17.72
C ARG A 63 9.93 -8.64 18.28
N THR A 64 10.72 -7.87 19.01
CA THR A 64 10.30 -6.57 19.56
C THR A 64 9.96 -5.56 18.46
N THR A 65 10.75 -5.51 17.39
CA THR A 65 10.53 -4.61 16.25
C THR A 65 9.29 -5.01 15.48
N TYR A 66 9.05 -6.32 15.33
CA TYR A 66 7.86 -6.87 14.70
C TYR A 66 6.59 -6.43 15.44
N PHE A 67 6.49 -6.65 16.75
CA PHE A 67 5.30 -6.27 17.50
C PHE A 67 5.08 -4.76 17.55
N LYS A 68 6.15 -3.95 17.59
CA LYS A 68 6.05 -2.49 17.42
C LYS A 68 5.45 -2.10 16.08
N GLY A 69 5.89 -2.75 15.00
CA GLY A 69 5.34 -2.51 13.66
C GLY A 69 3.90 -2.98 13.53
N MET A 70 3.55 -4.15 14.08
CA MET A 70 2.15 -4.64 14.11
C MET A 70 1.22 -3.65 14.81
N LYS A 71 1.63 -3.12 15.96
CA LYS A 71 0.88 -2.08 16.68
C LYS A 71 0.68 -0.83 15.81
N GLU A 72 1.75 -0.35 15.17
CA GLU A 72 1.66 0.82 14.28
C GLU A 72 0.72 0.60 13.10
N LEU A 73 0.74 -0.59 12.49
CA LEU A 73 -0.16 -0.95 11.39
C LEU A 73 -1.62 -0.98 11.84
N ALA A 74 -1.90 -1.47 13.05
CA ALA A 74 -3.23 -1.44 13.64
C ALA A 74 -3.68 -0.01 13.98
N ASP A 75 -2.82 0.79 14.62
CA ASP A 75 -3.09 2.19 14.97
C ASP A 75 -3.39 3.04 13.73
N LYS A 76 -2.70 2.77 12.62
CA LYS A 76 -2.92 3.42 11.31
C LYS A 76 -3.98 2.73 10.44
N LYS A 77 -4.70 1.75 10.97
CA LYS A 77 -5.83 1.07 10.32
C LYS A 77 -5.48 0.38 9.00
N PHE A 78 -4.24 -0.07 8.84
CA PHE A 78 -3.89 -1.00 7.75
C PHE A 78 -4.50 -2.38 8.00
N ILE A 79 -4.54 -2.78 9.28
CA ILE A 79 -5.09 -4.05 9.74
C ILE A 79 -5.99 -3.85 10.97
N ALA A 80 -6.89 -4.80 11.22
CA ALA A 80 -7.69 -4.87 12.43
C ALA A 80 -7.66 -6.29 13.02
N GLU A 81 -7.72 -6.41 14.35
CA GLU A 81 -7.70 -7.71 15.03
C GLU A 81 -8.96 -8.52 14.71
N THR A 82 -8.79 -9.84 14.58
CA THR A 82 -9.90 -10.80 14.52
C THR A 82 -10.07 -11.50 15.88
N MET A 83 -11.11 -12.33 16.01
CA MET A 83 -11.28 -13.21 17.16
C MET A 83 -10.27 -14.37 17.20
N VAL A 84 -9.57 -14.63 16.09
CA VAL A 84 -8.60 -15.71 15.96
C VAL A 84 -7.19 -15.15 16.15
N GLN A 85 -6.41 -15.75 17.04
CA GLN A 85 -5.07 -15.29 17.33
C GLN A 85 -4.20 -15.22 16.06
N ASN A 86 -3.44 -14.14 15.94
CA ASN A 86 -2.56 -13.83 14.80
C ASN A 86 -3.28 -13.64 13.46
N TYR A 87 -4.61 -13.74 13.39
CA TYR A 87 -5.36 -13.37 12.19
C TYR A 87 -5.86 -11.93 12.29
N TYR A 88 -5.72 -11.22 11.18
CA TYR A 88 -6.08 -9.81 11.08
C TYR A 88 -6.93 -9.57 9.84
N PHE A 89 -7.96 -8.74 9.96
CA PHE A 89 -8.66 -8.17 8.82
C PHE A 89 -7.78 -7.13 8.13
N ILE A 90 -7.84 -7.10 6.80
CA ILE A 90 -7.12 -6.15 5.98
C ILE A 90 -8.05 -4.99 5.63
N ASN A 91 -7.57 -3.74 5.77
CA ASN A 91 -8.35 -2.61 5.30
C ASN A 91 -8.23 -2.45 3.76
N PRO A 92 -9.34 -2.58 3.01
CA PRO A 92 -9.33 -2.49 1.55
C PRO A 92 -8.94 -1.11 1.00
N ASP A 93 -9.04 -0.05 1.81
CA ASP A 93 -8.63 1.31 1.41
C ASP A 93 -7.11 1.39 1.12
N TYR A 94 -6.32 0.50 1.75
CA TYR A 94 -4.87 0.38 1.52
C TYR A 94 -4.51 -0.82 0.65
N MET A 95 -5.39 -1.81 0.62
CA MET A 95 -5.22 -3.07 -0.08
C MET A 95 -6.13 -3.10 -1.27
N PHE A 96 -5.69 -2.33 -2.23
CA PHE A 96 -6.30 -2.33 -3.51
C PHE A 96 -5.97 -3.74 -4.15
N ASN A 97 -6.91 -4.71 -4.14
CA ASN A 97 -6.92 -6.07 -4.75
C ASN A 97 -6.24 -6.23 -6.13
N GLY A 98 -5.30 -7.16 -6.21
CA GLY A 98 -4.96 -7.93 -7.42
C GLY A 98 -4.02 -7.27 -8.44
N ASP A 99 -4.22 -5.99 -8.77
CA ASP A 99 -3.45 -5.27 -9.81
C ASP A 99 -2.78 -3.97 -9.32
N ARG A 100 -2.96 -3.59 -8.05
CA ARG A 100 -2.77 -2.18 -7.64
C ARG A 100 -1.37 -1.77 -7.14
N LEU A 101 -0.40 -2.69 -7.10
CA LEU A 101 1.04 -2.29 -7.10
C LEU A 101 1.63 -2.19 -8.52
N THR A 102 0.96 -2.77 -9.53
CA THR A 102 1.37 -2.63 -10.93
C THR A 102 1.12 -1.20 -11.45
N PHE A 103 0.13 -0.48 -10.89
CA PHE A 103 -0.09 0.94 -11.18
C PHE A 103 1.09 1.85 -10.78
N MET A 104 1.96 1.39 -9.88
CA MET A 104 3.22 2.08 -9.55
C MET A 104 4.17 2.17 -10.76
N LYS A 105 4.03 1.28 -11.75
CA LYS A 105 4.80 1.33 -13.00
C LYS A 105 4.04 2.06 -14.11
N THR A 106 2.72 1.90 -14.19
CA THR A 106 1.91 2.47 -15.28
C THR A 106 1.81 3.99 -15.23
N TYR A 107 1.65 4.60 -14.03
CA TYR A 107 1.59 6.06 -13.92
C TYR A 107 2.94 6.74 -14.20
N TYR A 108 4.06 6.15 -13.75
CA TYR A 108 5.38 6.70 -14.04
C TYR A 108 5.80 6.54 -15.51
N LEU A 109 5.31 5.50 -16.23
CA LEU A 109 5.53 5.38 -17.67
C LEU A 109 4.61 6.29 -18.51
N SER A 110 3.39 6.58 -18.06
CA SER A 110 2.46 7.43 -18.82
C SER A 110 2.79 8.93 -18.72
N SER A 111 3.61 9.35 -17.75
CA SER A 111 4.12 10.74 -17.67
C SER A 111 5.32 11.02 -18.58
N SER A 112 5.83 10.03 -19.32
CA SER A 112 6.96 10.24 -20.25
C SER A 112 6.54 10.58 -21.69
N ASN A 113 5.26 10.74 -22.00
CA ASN A 113 4.83 11.20 -23.33
C ASN A 113 3.56 12.06 -23.24
N SER A 114 3.71 13.35 -22.97
CA SER A 114 2.82 14.35 -23.54
C SER A 114 3.48 15.73 -23.67
N ASN A 115 3.76 16.05 -24.94
CA ASN A 115 3.53 17.34 -25.59
C ASN A 115 4.38 18.56 -25.19
N LYS A 116 5.38 18.87 -26.03
CA LYS A 116 5.73 20.27 -26.33
C LYS A 116 4.75 20.81 -27.38
N PRO A 117 3.94 21.84 -27.08
CA PRO A 117 3.20 22.57 -28.11
C PRO A 117 4.16 23.53 -28.82
N SER A 118 4.36 23.37 -30.13
CA SER A 118 4.98 24.42 -30.95
C SER A 118 3.90 25.45 -31.32
N ASN A 119 3.85 26.53 -30.55
CA ASN A 119 3.15 27.74 -30.96
C ASN A 119 4.20 28.84 -31.16
N ASN A 120 4.35 29.33 -32.37
CA ASN A 120 4.92 30.65 -32.64
C ASN A 120 4.36 31.19 -33.98
N LYS A 121 3.34 32.04 -33.88
CA LYS A 121 3.15 33.20 -34.78
C LYS A 121 4.24 34.23 -34.38
N VAL A 122 4.86 35.04 -35.25
CA VAL A 122 4.29 36.13 -36.06
C VAL A 122 5.38 36.69 -37.01
N LYS A 123 5.01 36.89 -38.29
CA LYS A 123 5.35 37.96 -39.28
C LYS A 123 6.73 38.64 -39.27
N LYS A 124 7.35 38.74 -40.45
CA LYS A 124 7.23 39.92 -41.35
C LYS A 124 7.63 39.57 -42.77
#